data_AF-A0A2I9E212-F1
#
_entry.id   AF-A0A2I9E212-F1
#
_cell.length_a   1.000
_cell.length_b   1.000
_cell.length_c   1.000
_cell.angle_alpha   90.00
_cell.angle_beta   90.00
_cell.angle_gamma   90.00
#
_symmetry.space_group_name_H-M   'P 1'
#
loop_
_entity.id
_entity.type
_entity.pdbx_description
1 polymer ?
#
loop_
_entity_poly.entity_id
_entity_poly.type
_entity_poly.pdbx_seq_one_letter_code
_entity_poly.pdbx_strand_id
1 'polypeptide(L)'
;MPAMREVSKVACLAGLLLSGVSGVTGAQGTSAPARAATAAPVSAATARGVSSVAVEISGTVKGQIVACPKTLKVSAAAVCLYVRSTPASLRPLVRGKLGTRAQGDWKTSGQASSLLVAAAAGGAANTFVLMAPLSAQESLLVVDTAPTTTAASAARPAAPAGVIKGQPYVLGSDLIGVVSVTPLGSGKFRLTRGGLDPLTVTVGQKRAQLGSGSVELPLVPATDGTNLIFPLAGLRSLGCTFTPAGSNVTVACGQASVGLRPIVF
;
A
#
# COMPACT_ATOMS: atom_id res chain seq x y z
N MET A 1 -8.77 47.40 -24.40
CA MET A 1 -9.38 48.10 -25.57
C MET A 1 -8.26 48.40 -26.56
N PRO A 2 -8.55 48.49 -27.87
CA PRO A 2 -8.60 47.48 -28.94
C PRO A 2 -7.21 47.30 -29.62
N ALA A 3 -6.84 46.16 -30.22
CA ALA A 3 -7.28 45.51 -31.47
C ALA A 3 -6.72 46.11 -32.78
N MET A 4 -6.28 45.18 -33.67
CA MET A 4 -6.17 45.28 -35.15
C MET A 4 -5.05 46.19 -35.69
N ARG A 5 -4.35 45.91 -36.81
CA ARG A 5 -4.68 45.33 -38.14
C ARG A 5 -3.32 45.21 -38.90
N GLU A 6 -2.95 44.11 -39.56
CA GLU A 6 -3.24 43.69 -40.96
C GLU A 6 -2.04 43.84 -41.93
N VAL A 7 -1.89 42.83 -42.83
CA VAL A 7 -1.58 42.95 -44.28
C VAL A 7 -0.12 43.29 -44.67
N SER A 8 0.54 42.74 -45.70
CA SER A 8 0.27 41.76 -46.76
C SER A 8 1.57 41.32 -47.44
N LYS A 9 1.53 40.12 -48.07
CA LYS A 9 2.04 39.68 -49.39
C LYS A 9 3.32 40.30 -49.99
N VAL A 10 4.17 39.45 -50.61
CA VAL A 10 4.22 39.20 -52.07
C VAL A 10 5.30 38.16 -52.40
N ALA A 11 4.99 37.32 -53.40
CA ALA A 11 5.76 36.20 -53.93
C ALA A 11 6.84 36.60 -54.95
N CYS A 12 7.79 35.70 -55.26
CA CYS A 12 8.25 35.52 -56.63
C CYS A 12 8.91 34.15 -56.87
N LEU A 13 8.79 33.70 -58.11
CA LEU A 13 8.94 32.36 -58.69
C LEU A 13 10.30 32.15 -59.40
N ALA A 14 10.51 30.90 -59.83
CA ALA A 14 11.41 30.39 -60.90
C ALA A 14 12.88 30.11 -60.50
N GLY A 15 13.56 29.09 -61.01
CA GLY A 15 13.27 28.15 -62.10
C GLY A 15 14.39 27.09 -62.23
N LEU A 16 14.11 26.08 -63.07
CA LEU A 16 14.82 24.81 -63.32
C LEU A 16 16.27 24.91 -63.82
N LEU A 17 17.07 23.85 -63.56
CA LEU A 17 17.98 23.22 -64.54
C LEU A 17 18.06 21.68 -64.34
N LEU A 18 18.12 20.96 -65.47
CA LEU A 18 18.07 19.50 -65.64
C LEU A 18 19.49 18.84 -65.70
N SER A 19 19.55 17.53 -65.38
CA SER A 19 20.17 16.41 -66.17
C SER A 19 21.25 15.55 -65.50
N GLY A 20 21.08 14.20 -65.55
CA GLY A 20 22.17 13.20 -65.69
C GLY A 20 22.38 12.19 -64.53
N VAL A 21 21.72 11.02 -64.53
CA VAL A 21 22.09 9.65 -65.00
C VAL A 21 22.83 8.71 -64.03
N SER A 22 22.25 7.49 -63.94
CA SER A 22 22.83 6.16 -63.69
C SER A 22 22.96 5.66 -62.24
N GLY A 23 22.33 4.50 -62.03
CA GLY A 23 22.03 3.90 -60.74
C GLY A 23 23.15 3.09 -60.08
N VAL A 24 22.90 2.77 -58.82
CA VAL A 24 23.35 1.55 -58.16
C VAL A 24 22.27 1.08 -57.18
N THR A 25 22.04 -0.21 -57.22
CA THR A 25 21.14 -1.03 -56.43
C THR A 25 21.41 -1.00 -54.93
N GLY A 26 20.33 -0.99 -54.14
CA GLY A 26 20.21 -1.77 -52.90
C GLY A 26 20.61 -1.11 -51.58
N ALA A 27 19.62 -0.54 -50.87
CA ALA A 27 19.37 -0.79 -49.45
C ALA A 27 18.10 -0.05 -49.03
N GLN A 28 17.02 -0.78 -48.73
CA GLN A 28 15.87 -0.23 -48.03
C GLN A 28 16.32 0.14 -46.61
N GLY A 29 16.70 1.41 -46.43
CA GLY A 29 16.78 2.02 -45.11
C GLY A 29 15.37 2.18 -44.57
N THR A 30 14.87 1.15 -43.87
CA THR A 30 13.70 1.29 -43.00
C THR A 30 14.00 2.43 -42.03
N SER A 31 13.29 3.55 -42.18
CA SER A 31 13.27 4.62 -41.19
C SER A 31 12.76 4.03 -39.89
N ALA A 32 13.69 3.73 -38.99
CA ALA A 32 13.38 3.33 -37.63
C ALA A 32 12.51 4.42 -37.00
N PRO A 33 11.36 4.08 -36.39
CA PRO A 33 10.58 5.07 -35.67
C PRO A 33 11.47 5.68 -34.59
N ALA A 34 11.50 7.00 -34.54
CA ALA A 34 12.17 7.76 -33.49
C ALA A 34 11.80 7.15 -32.14
N ARG A 35 12.79 6.56 -31.46
CA ARG A 35 12.62 5.97 -30.14
C ARG A 35 12.05 7.06 -29.24
N ALA A 36 10.78 6.89 -28.87
CA ALA A 36 10.14 7.73 -27.88
C ALA A 36 11.09 7.84 -26.68
N ALA A 37 11.47 9.07 -26.35
CA ALA A 37 12.22 9.35 -25.15
C ALA A 37 11.50 8.65 -24.01
N THR A 38 12.18 7.70 -23.39
CA THR A 38 11.63 6.88 -22.32
C THR A 38 11.29 7.87 -21.21
N ALA A 39 9.99 8.17 -21.07
CA ALA A 39 9.49 8.90 -19.93
C ALA A 39 10.05 8.18 -18.70
N ALA A 40 10.85 8.90 -17.91
CA ALA A 40 11.36 8.38 -16.65
C ALA A 40 10.17 7.77 -15.89
N PRO A 41 10.29 6.54 -15.36
CA PRO A 41 9.19 5.91 -14.64
C PRO A 41 8.80 6.82 -13.49
N VAL A 42 7.66 7.48 -13.61
CA VAL A 42 6.99 8.14 -12.49
C VAL A 42 6.75 7.02 -11.49
N SER A 43 7.44 7.07 -10.35
CA SER A 43 7.43 6.03 -9.33
C SER A 43 6.01 5.52 -9.09
N ALA A 44 5.72 4.30 -9.57
CA ALA A 44 4.43 3.62 -9.38
C ALA A 44 4.18 3.19 -7.92
N ALA A 45 4.95 3.75 -6.97
CA ALA A 45 4.98 3.36 -5.57
C ALA A 45 4.12 4.25 -4.67
N THR A 46 3.65 5.42 -5.12
CA THR A 46 2.74 6.26 -4.33
C THR A 46 1.29 5.92 -4.70
N ALA A 47 0.50 5.41 -3.75
CA ALA A 47 -0.92 5.16 -3.97
C ALA A 47 -1.61 6.48 -4.36
N ARG A 48 -2.42 6.49 -5.44
CA ARG A 48 -3.10 7.71 -5.96
C ARG A 48 -3.82 8.53 -4.87
N GLY A 49 -4.36 7.86 -3.85
CA GLY A 49 -5.00 8.51 -2.69
C GLY A 49 -4.04 9.26 -1.76
N VAL A 50 -2.83 8.75 -1.56
CA VAL A 50 -1.79 9.41 -0.75
C VAL A 50 -1.29 10.66 -1.47
N SER A 51 -1.05 10.56 -2.77
CA SER A 51 -0.59 11.70 -3.58
C SER A 51 -1.62 12.83 -3.63
N SER A 52 -2.91 12.52 -3.81
CA SER A 52 -3.94 13.57 -3.86
C SER A 52 -4.10 14.29 -2.52
N VAL A 53 -4.15 13.54 -1.42
CA VAL A 53 -4.23 14.10 -0.06
C VAL A 53 -2.97 14.91 0.26
N ALA A 54 -1.78 14.44 -0.10
CA ALA A 54 -0.53 15.16 0.14
C ALA A 54 -0.47 16.49 -0.64
N VAL A 55 -0.94 16.54 -1.89
CA VAL A 55 -0.97 17.77 -2.69
C VAL A 55 -1.97 18.79 -2.13
N GLU A 56 -3.18 18.35 -1.75
CA GLU A 56 -4.20 19.21 -1.15
C GLU A 56 -3.72 19.84 0.17
N ILE A 57 -3.10 19.02 1.02
CA ILE A 57 -2.58 19.49 2.31
C ILE A 57 -1.37 20.40 2.09
N SER A 58 -0.43 20.02 1.21
CA SER A 58 0.76 20.82 0.89
C SER A 58 0.40 22.24 0.46
N GLY A 59 -0.59 22.40 -0.43
CA GLY A 59 -1.07 23.71 -0.87
C GLY A 59 -1.71 24.55 0.23
N THR A 60 -2.25 23.89 1.27
CA THR A 60 -2.88 24.57 2.41
C THR A 60 -1.86 25.01 3.45
N VAL A 61 -0.94 24.11 3.81
CA VAL A 61 0.02 24.33 4.90
C VAL A 61 1.31 24.98 4.42
N LYS A 62 1.45 25.22 3.10
CA LYS A 62 2.68 25.68 2.44
C LYS A 62 3.89 24.82 2.81
N GLY A 63 3.68 23.51 2.83
CA GLY A 63 4.69 22.54 3.25
C GLY A 63 5.69 22.23 2.14
N GLN A 64 6.94 21.99 2.51
CA GLN A 64 7.98 21.54 1.59
C GLN A 64 8.03 20.01 1.59
N ILE A 65 7.94 19.37 0.42
CA ILE A 65 8.11 17.92 0.31
C ILE A 65 9.57 17.57 0.64
N VAL A 66 9.75 16.66 1.59
CA VAL A 66 11.06 16.18 2.04
C VAL A 66 11.10 14.65 2.03
N ALA A 67 12.29 14.09 2.00
CA ALA A 67 12.47 12.66 2.17
C ALA A 67 12.01 12.25 3.57
N CYS A 68 11.19 11.19 3.66
CA CYS A 68 10.76 10.68 4.95
C CYS A 68 11.95 10.08 5.72
N PRO A 69 12.16 10.48 6.99
CA PRO A 69 13.17 9.86 7.84
C PRO A 69 12.98 8.33 7.92
N LYS A 70 14.05 7.57 7.65
CA LYS A 70 14.02 6.10 7.65
C LYS A 70 13.67 5.50 9.03
N THR A 71 13.83 6.29 10.10
CA THR A 71 13.47 5.91 11.47
C THR A 71 11.96 5.82 11.70
N LEU A 72 11.14 6.47 10.86
CA LEU A 72 9.69 6.57 11.07
C LEU A 72 8.90 5.30 10.66
N LYS A 73 9.56 4.24 10.16
CA LYS A 73 8.91 2.99 9.69
C LYS A 73 7.65 3.24 8.83
N VAL A 74 7.70 4.28 8.00
CA VAL A 74 6.63 4.64 7.07
C VAL A 74 6.70 3.78 5.82
N SER A 75 5.60 3.67 5.09
CA SER A 75 5.58 2.92 3.84
C SER A 75 6.48 3.58 2.78
N ALA A 76 6.91 2.79 1.78
CA ALA A 76 7.60 3.34 0.60
C ALA A 76 6.72 4.28 -0.24
N ALA A 77 5.41 4.30 0.02
CA ALA A 77 4.43 5.18 -0.60
C ALA A 77 4.19 6.48 0.18
N ALA A 78 4.84 6.66 1.34
CA ALA A 78 4.61 7.80 2.22
C ALA A 78 5.19 9.10 1.66
N VAL A 79 4.50 10.20 1.91
CA VAL A 79 4.94 11.56 1.57
C VAL A 79 5.13 12.35 2.86
N CYS A 80 6.33 12.89 3.05
CA CYS A 80 6.65 13.75 4.19
C CYS A 80 6.71 15.21 3.76
N LEU A 81 6.03 16.05 4.50
CA LEU A 81 5.96 17.50 4.31
C LEU A 81 6.54 18.17 5.55
N TYR A 82 7.59 18.96 5.35
CA TYR A 82 8.12 19.84 6.37
C TYR A 82 7.35 21.15 6.40
N VAL A 83 6.92 21.60 7.58
CA VAL A 83 6.14 22.83 7.74
C VAL A 83 6.68 23.63 8.91
N ARG A 84 6.92 24.93 8.69
CA ARG A 84 7.35 25.87 9.73
C ARG A 84 6.15 26.45 10.48
N SER A 85 5.38 25.57 11.10
CA SER A 85 4.21 25.92 11.93
C SER A 85 4.00 24.90 13.04
N THR A 86 3.33 25.32 14.10
CA THR A 86 3.05 24.45 15.25
C THR A 86 1.90 23.48 14.94
N PRO A 87 1.86 22.30 15.58
CA PRO A 87 0.73 21.39 15.38
C PRO A 87 -0.62 22.01 15.77
N ALA A 88 -0.62 22.91 16.75
CA ALA A 88 -1.82 23.61 17.20
C ALA A 88 -2.44 24.49 16.10
N SER A 89 -1.63 25.18 15.29
CA SER A 89 -2.13 26.00 14.18
C SER A 89 -2.46 25.19 12.93
N LEU A 90 -1.79 24.06 12.71
CA LEU A 90 -1.98 23.23 11.51
C LEU A 90 -3.23 22.35 11.57
N ARG A 91 -3.58 21.81 12.74
CA ARG A 91 -4.75 20.94 12.93
C ARG A 91 -6.06 21.50 12.36
N PRO A 92 -6.47 22.75 12.65
CA PRO A 92 -7.71 23.32 12.09
C PRO A 92 -7.63 23.56 10.58
N LEU A 93 -6.46 23.96 10.05
CA LEU A 93 -6.26 24.19 8.61
C LEU A 93 -6.41 22.89 7.81
N VAL A 94 -5.74 21.83 8.26
CA VAL A 94 -5.80 20.51 7.62
C VAL A 94 -7.21 19.92 7.74
N ARG A 95 -7.85 20.03 8.91
CA ARG A 95 -9.23 19.57 9.11
C ARG A 95 -10.22 20.32 8.21
N GLY A 96 -10.11 21.65 8.14
CA GLY A 96 -10.98 22.48 7.31
C GLY A 96 -10.89 22.17 5.81
N LYS A 97 -9.70 21.76 5.34
CA LYS A 97 -9.49 21.39 3.94
C LYS A 97 -9.95 19.99 3.59
N LEU A 98 -9.71 19.04 4.49
CA LEU A 98 -10.17 17.67 4.30
C LEU A 98 -11.69 17.54 4.49
N GLY A 99 -12.32 18.43 5.26
CA GLY A 99 -13.76 18.48 5.45
C GLY A 99 -14.35 17.12 5.83
N THR A 100 -15.33 16.66 5.04
CA THR A 100 -16.03 15.37 5.24
C THR A 100 -15.19 14.14 4.89
N ARG A 101 -13.98 14.30 4.33
CA ARG A 101 -13.04 13.19 4.11
C ARG A 101 -12.29 12.81 5.38
N ALA A 102 -12.12 13.75 6.31
CA ALA A 102 -11.46 13.48 7.57
C ALA A 102 -12.42 12.72 8.51
N GLN A 103 -12.01 11.51 8.90
CA GLN A 103 -12.80 10.62 9.74
C GLN A 103 -12.52 10.89 11.22
N GLY A 104 -13.45 11.59 11.86
CA GLY A 104 -13.34 12.01 13.25
C GLY A 104 -12.28 13.10 13.48
N ASP A 105 -11.98 13.35 14.75
CA ASP A 105 -11.05 14.39 15.15
C ASP A 105 -9.62 13.88 15.32
N TRP A 106 -8.68 14.82 15.44
CA TRP A 106 -7.27 14.52 15.65
C TRP A 106 -7.05 13.68 16.90
N LYS A 107 -6.45 12.50 16.74
CA LYS A 107 -5.99 11.66 17.84
C LYS A 107 -4.58 12.07 18.24
N THR A 108 -4.41 12.56 19.46
CA THR A 108 -3.11 12.94 20.00
C THR A 108 -2.49 11.78 20.77
N SER A 109 -1.22 11.48 20.48
CA SER A 109 -0.41 10.49 21.18
C SER A 109 0.91 11.16 21.59
N GLY A 110 0.96 11.64 22.84
CA GLY A 110 2.04 12.52 23.31
C GLY A 110 2.03 13.84 22.53
N GLN A 111 3.16 14.18 21.91
CA GLN A 111 3.31 15.40 21.10
C GLN A 111 2.87 15.23 19.64
N ALA A 112 2.66 13.99 19.19
CA ALA A 112 2.22 13.70 17.82
C ALA A 112 0.68 13.68 17.73
N SER A 113 0.15 14.08 16.59
CA SER A 113 -1.28 14.03 16.26
C SER A 113 -1.49 13.20 15.01
N SER A 114 -2.57 12.41 14.95
CA SER A 114 -2.93 11.62 13.78
C SER A 114 -4.39 11.82 13.39
N LEU A 115 -4.68 11.77 12.09
CA LEU A 115 -6.01 11.92 11.52
C LEU A 115 -6.22 10.87 10.43
N LEU A 116 -7.36 10.19 10.47
CA LEU A 116 -7.76 9.26 9.42
C LEU A 116 -8.48 10.01 8.30
N VAL A 117 -8.16 9.67 7.05
CA VAL A 117 -8.68 10.35 5.87
C VAL A 117 -9.16 9.33 4.85
N ALA A 118 -10.37 9.54 4.36
CA ALA A 118 -10.94 8.79 3.25
C ALA A 118 -10.54 9.39 1.90
N ALA A 119 -10.27 8.54 0.92
CA ALA A 119 -9.98 8.99 -0.44
C ALA A 119 -11.13 9.78 -1.07
N ALA A 120 -12.39 9.57 -0.65
CA ALA A 120 -13.56 10.32 -1.07
C ALA A 120 -14.45 10.66 0.13
N ALA A 121 -15.26 11.73 0.01
CA ALA A 121 -16.22 12.11 1.05
C ALA A 121 -17.22 10.95 1.30
N GLY A 122 -17.39 10.55 2.55
CA GLY A 122 -18.25 9.42 2.93
C GLY A 122 -17.67 8.03 2.63
N GLY A 123 -16.45 7.93 2.10
CA GLY A 123 -15.75 6.66 1.88
C GLY A 123 -15.04 6.13 3.12
N ALA A 124 -14.53 4.89 3.03
CA ALA A 124 -13.70 4.29 4.08
C ALA A 124 -12.31 4.97 4.16
N ALA A 125 -11.76 5.11 5.38
CA ALA A 125 -10.42 5.64 5.57
C ALA A 125 -9.39 4.66 5.02
N ASN A 126 -8.54 5.17 4.14
CA ASN A 126 -7.45 4.42 3.51
C ASN A 126 -6.13 5.20 3.55
N THR A 127 -6.14 6.41 4.13
CA THR A 127 -4.98 7.29 4.26
C THR A 127 -4.92 7.81 5.70
N PHE A 128 -3.74 7.93 6.28
CA PHE A 128 -3.53 8.60 7.55
C PHE A 128 -2.62 9.81 7.37
N VAL A 129 -2.90 10.84 8.15
CA VAL A 129 -2.06 12.03 8.25
C VAL A 129 -1.53 12.06 9.67
N LEU A 130 -0.23 11.84 9.82
CA LEU A 130 0.49 11.99 11.08
C LEU A 130 1.15 13.37 11.09
N MET A 131 1.14 14.02 12.24
CA MET A 131 1.77 15.30 12.50
C MET A 131 2.67 15.15 13.72
N ALA A 132 3.96 15.35 13.55
CA ALA A 132 4.94 15.25 14.62
C ALA A 132 5.70 16.59 14.73
N PRO A 133 5.76 17.22 15.90
CA PRO A 133 6.60 18.41 16.07
C PRO A 133 8.07 18.01 15.98
N LEU A 134 8.82 18.75 15.15
CA LEU A 134 10.27 18.67 15.08
C LEU A 134 10.91 19.64 16.09
N SER A 135 10.26 20.80 16.27
CA SER A 135 10.63 21.83 17.25
C SER A 135 9.37 22.56 17.73
N ALA A 136 9.53 23.59 18.56
CA ALA A 136 8.40 24.39 19.04
C ALA A 136 7.70 25.19 17.92
N GLN A 137 8.32 25.34 16.75
CA GLN A 137 7.78 26.11 15.61
C GLN A 137 7.72 25.29 14.32
N GLU A 138 8.19 24.04 14.32
CA GLU A 138 8.33 23.22 13.13
C GLU A 138 7.65 21.87 13.33
N SER A 139 6.95 21.42 12.29
CA SER A 139 6.23 20.16 12.29
C SER A 139 6.54 19.38 11.02
N LEU A 140 6.68 18.07 11.18
CA LEU A 140 6.68 17.12 10.09
C LEU A 140 5.26 16.56 9.94
N LEU A 141 4.70 16.72 8.76
CA LEU A 141 3.47 16.04 8.37
C LEU A 141 3.83 14.83 7.52
N VAL A 142 3.29 13.67 7.86
CA VAL A 142 3.46 12.43 7.10
C VAL A 142 2.10 12.01 6.59
N VAL A 143 1.94 11.92 5.28
CA VAL A 143 0.76 11.36 4.63
C VAL A 143 1.15 9.99 4.11
N ASP A 144 0.48 8.97 4.58
CA ASP A 144 0.79 7.59 4.22
C ASP A 144 -0.53 6.81 4.11
N THR A 145 -0.51 5.68 3.42
CA THR A 145 -1.65 4.77 3.38
C THR A 145 -1.97 4.36 4.80
N ALA A 146 -3.21 4.60 5.25
CA ALA A 146 -3.65 4.07 6.53
C ALA A 146 -3.36 2.58 6.50
N PRO A 147 -2.75 1.99 7.55
CA PRO A 147 -2.87 0.54 7.72
C PRO A 147 -4.36 0.31 7.68
N THR A 148 -4.83 -0.30 6.60
CA THR A 148 -6.25 -0.34 6.27
C THR A 148 -6.97 -0.85 7.50
N THR A 149 -7.66 0.05 8.19
CA THR A 149 -8.63 -0.31 9.21
C THR A 149 -9.88 -0.82 8.49
N THR A 150 -9.71 -1.78 7.59
CA THR A 150 -10.69 -2.82 7.30
C THR A 150 -10.68 -3.87 8.44
N ALA A 151 -10.33 -3.44 9.65
CA ALA A 151 -10.37 -4.24 10.88
C ALA A 151 -11.42 -3.70 11.88
N ALA A 152 -12.26 -2.74 11.48
CA ALA A 152 -13.42 -2.32 12.26
C ALA A 152 -14.62 -2.12 11.33
N SER A 153 -15.51 -3.11 11.33
CA SER A 153 -16.81 -3.11 10.65
C SER A 153 -16.81 -3.23 9.11
N ALA A 154 -16.03 -4.16 8.56
CA ALA A 154 -16.67 -5.05 7.60
C ALA A 154 -17.68 -5.86 8.42
N ALA A 155 -18.95 -5.88 8.03
CA ALA A 155 -19.93 -6.80 8.60
C ALA A 155 -19.24 -8.15 8.74
N ARG A 156 -19.09 -8.61 9.98
CA ARG A 156 -18.35 -9.84 10.32
C ARG A 156 -18.75 -10.89 9.29
N PRO A 157 -17.83 -11.33 8.41
CA PRO A 157 -18.14 -12.43 7.52
C PRO A 157 -18.65 -13.56 8.40
N ALA A 158 -19.83 -14.10 8.08
CA ALA A 158 -20.37 -15.25 8.82
C ALA A 158 -19.23 -16.26 8.98
N ALA A 159 -19.01 -16.72 10.22
CA ALA A 159 -17.90 -17.62 10.52
C ALA A 159 -17.89 -18.74 9.48
N PRO A 160 -16.82 -18.89 8.67
CA PRO A 160 -16.77 -19.92 7.65
C PRO A 160 -17.02 -21.29 8.30
N ALA A 161 -17.71 -22.17 7.57
CA ALA A 161 -18.03 -23.50 8.09
C ALA A 161 -16.77 -24.20 8.64
N GLY A 162 -16.83 -24.67 9.88
CA GLY A 162 -15.74 -25.36 10.58
C GLY A 162 -14.94 -24.49 11.57
N VAL A 163 -15.06 -23.16 11.52
CA VAL A 163 -14.40 -22.29 12.50
C VAL A 163 -15.07 -22.40 13.88
N ILE A 164 -14.26 -22.60 14.94
CA ILE A 164 -14.78 -22.68 16.30
C ILE A 164 -14.87 -21.28 16.90
N LYS A 165 -16.07 -20.92 17.37
CA LYS A 165 -16.34 -19.65 18.05
C LYS A 165 -15.42 -19.46 19.27
N GLY A 166 -14.88 -18.26 19.46
CA GLY A 166 -14.00 -17.93 20.58
C GLY A 166 -12.54 -18.36 20.43
N GLN A 167 -12.18 -19.10 19.38
CA GLN A 167 -10.79 -19.49 19.12
C GLN A 167 -10.06 -18.44 18.27
N PRO A 168 -8.75 -18.20 18.50
CA PRO A 168 -7.98 -17.22 17.75
C PRO A 168 -7.51 -17.81 16.40
N TYR A 169 -7.84 -17.08 15.33
CA TYR A 169 -7.40 -17.34 13.97
C TYR A 169 -6.58 -16.17 13.43
N VAL A 170 -5.82 -16.39 12.37
CA VAL A 170 -5.03 -15.38 11.67
C VAL A 170 -5.29 -15.46 10.18
N LEU A 171 -5.21 -14.32 9.49
CA LEU A 171 -5.30 -14.29 8.05
C LEU A 171 -3.93 -14.65 7.46
N GLY A 172 -3.90 -15.49 6.42
CA GLY A 172 -2.67 -15.90 5.77
C GLY A 172 -1.87 -14.73 5.20
N SER A 173 -2.55 -13.66 4.79
CA SER A 173 -1.93 -12.40 4.34
C SER A 173 -1.19 -11.66 5.46
N ASP A 174 -1.57 -11.85 6.72
CA ASP A 174 -0.93 -11.14 7.83
C ASP A 174 0.39 -11.83 8.25
N LEU A 175 0.64 -13.05 7.74
CA LEU A 175 1.85 -13.83 8.01
C LEU A 175 3.03 -13.47 7.11
N ILE A 176 2.88 -12.46 6.24
CA ILE A 176 3.95 -12.02 5.32
C ILE A 176 5.21 -11.67 6.12
N GLY A 177 6.35 -12.20 5.69
CA GLY A 177 7.64 -12.01 6.34
C GLY A 177 8.01 -13.07 7.38
N VAL A 178 7.05 -13.86 7.88
CA VAL A 178 7.31 -15.01 8.77
C VAL A 178 6.99 -16.35 8.10
N VAL A 179 5.91 -16.41 7.34
CA VAL A 179 5.44 -17.60 6.63
C VAL A 179 4.85 -17.16 5.28
N SER A 180 5.31 -17.78 4.20
CA SER A 180 4.72 -17.55 2.88
C SER A 180 3.51 -18.48 2.71
N VAL A 181 2.36 -17.90 2.37
CA VAL A 181 1.11 -18.63 2.14
C VAL A 181 0.80 -18.60 0.65
N THR A 182 0.78 -19.77 0.02
CA THR A 182 0.50 -19.93 -1.42
C THR A 182 -0.79 -20.73 -1.60
N PRO A 183 -1.81 -20.19 -2.29
CA PRO A 183 -2.98 -20.98 -2.65
C PRO A 183 -2.62 -22.01 -3.72
N LEU A 184 -3.07 -23.25 -3.52
CA LEU A 184 -2.87 -24.35 -4.48
C LEU A 184 -4.13 -24.69 -5.30
N GLY A 185 -5.23 -23.99 -5.04
CA GLY A 185 -6.55 -24.33 -5.60
C GLY A 185 -7.30 -25.37 -4.75
N SER A 186 -8.59 -25.56 -5.04
CA SER A 186 -9.45 -26.57 -4.39
C SER A 186 -9.50 -26.48 -2.85
N GLY A 187 -9.36 -25.27 -2.29
CA GLY A 187 -9.33 -25.06 -0.84
C GLY A 187 -8.04 -25.54 -0.16
N LYS A 188 -6.98 -25.82 -0.93
CA LYS A 188 -5.66 -26.18 -0.41
C LYS A 188 -4.73 -24.97 -0.39
N PHE A 189 -3.95 -24.87 0.68
CA PHE A 189 -2.96 -23.82 0.86
C PHE A 189 -1.63 -24.41 1.31
N ARG A 190 -0.53 -23.90 0.78
CA ARG A 190 0.83 -24.26 1.17
C ARG A 190 1.43 -23.14 2.00
N LEU A 191 1.85 -23.46 3.21
CA LEU A 191 2.54 -22.56 4.12
C LEU A 191 4.03 -22.97 4.13
N THR A 192 4.90 -22.07 3.71
CA THR A 192 6.35 -22.29 3.67
C THR A 192 7.06 -21.35 4.64
N ARG A 193 8.00 -21.91 5.41
CA ARG A 193 8.96 -21.16 6.22
C ARG A 193 10.36 -21.42 5.66
N GLY A 194 11.20 -20.39 5.61
CA GLY A 194 12.55 -20.51 5.06
C GLY A 194 13.33 -21.68 5.67
N GLY A 195 13.79 -22.59 4.81
CA GLY A 195 14.62 -23.74 5.20
C GLY A 195 13.88 -24.91 5.86
N LEU A 196 12.54 -24.94 5.86
CA LEU A 196 11.77 -26.04 6.45
C LEU A 196 10.74 -26.62 5.49
N ASP A 197 10.29 -27.82 5.86
CA ASP A 197 9.24 -28.52 5.14
C ASP A 197 7.95 -27.69 5.08
N PRO A 198 7.32 -27.62 3.90
CA PRO A 198 6.06 -26.91 3.73
C PRO A 198 4.94 -27.62 4.47
N LEU A 199 4.06 -26.84 5.09
CA LEU A 199 2.79 -27.34 5.59
C LEU A 199 1.71 -27.13 4.52
N THR A 200 1.15 -28.20 3.98
CA THR A 200 0.00 -28.15 3.09
C THR A 200 -1.26 -28.44 3.89
N VAL A 201 -2.19 -27.50 3.86
CA VAL A 201 -3.44 -27.57 4.63
C VAL A 201 -4.61 -27.59 3.66
N THR A 202 -5.68 -28.28 4.05
CA THR A 202 -6.95 -28.29 3.30
C THR A 202 -8.02 -27.67 4.19
N VAL A 203 -8.73 -26.67 3.67
CA VAL A 203 -9.83 -26.02 4.38
C VAL A 203 -10.86 -27.07 4.84
N GLY A 204 -11.31 -26.94 6.09
CA GLY A 204 -12.27 -27.86 6.71
C GLY A 204 -11.68 -29.17 7.23
N GLN A 205 -10.36 -29.39 7.09
CA GLN A 205 -9.69 -30.63 7.52
C GLN A 205 -8.68 -30.36 8.63
N LYS A 206 -8.66 -31.20 9.67
CA LYS A 206 -7.62 -31.15 10.71
C LYS A 206 -6.31 -31.77 10.24
N ARG A 207 -6.38 -32.76 9.34
CA ARG A 207 -5.18 -33.35 8.76
C ARG A 207 -4.53 -32.39 7.78
N ALA A 208 -3.25 -32.16 7.98
CA ALA A 208 -2.37 -31.40 7.11
C ALA A 208 -1.14 -32.25 6.76
N GLN A 209 -0.45 -31.89 5.69
CA GLN A 209 0.79 -32.54 5.26
C GLN A 209 1.97 -31.64 5.63
N LEU A 210 2.94 -32.12 6.39
CA LEU A 210 4.19 -31.42 6.65
C LEU A 210 5.31 -32.15 5.92
N GLY A 211 5.82 -31.56 4.83
CA GLY A 211 6.75 -32.24 3.94
C GLY A 211 6.11 -33.49 3.33
N SER A 212 6.73 -34.66 3.54
CA SER A 212 6.15 -35.96 3.18
C SER A 212 5.28 -36.58 4.29
N GLY A 213 5.33 -36.04 5.52
CA GLY A 213 4.58 -36.55 6.67
C GLY A 213 3.17 -35.96 6.80
N SER A 214 2.33 -36.57 7.65
CA SER A 214 1.04 -36.02 8.06
C SER A 214 1.12 -35.43 9.46
N VAL A 215 0.47 -34.29 9.67
CA VAL A 215 0.35 -33.63 10.98
C VAL A 215 -1.12 -33.31 11.24
N GLU A 216 -1.54 -33.44 12.50
CA GLU A 216 -2.90 -33.08 12.90
C GLU A 216 -2.92 -31.68 13.51
N LEU A 217 -3.74 -30.80 12.92
CA LEU A 217 -3.97 -29.45 13.41
C LEU A 217 -4.98 -29.49 14.57
N PRO A 218 -4.77 -28.66 15.61
CA PRO A 218 -5.70 -28.61 16.74
C PRO A 218 -7.10 -28.12 16.34
N LEU A 219 -7.16 -27.30 15.30
CA LEU A 219 -8.37 -26.68 14.76
C LEU A 219 -8.34 -26.74 13.24
N VAL A 220 -9.52 -26.74 12.62
CA VAL A 220 -9.61 -26.75 11.15
C VAL A 220 -9.32 -25.36 10.59
N PRO A 221 -8.56 -25.25 9.49
CA PRO A 221 -8.40 -24.02 8.74
C PRO A 221 -9.65 -23.72 7.90
N ALA A 222 -9.83 -22.44 7.61
CA ALA A 222 -10.97 -21.87 6.91
C ALA A 222 -10.53 -20.98 5.75
N THR A 223 -11.47 -20.50 4.95
CA THR A 223 -11.25 -19.50 3.90
C THR A 223 -12.36 -18.47 3.91
N ASP A 224 -12.04 -17.22 3.60
CA ASP A 224 -13.03 -16.16 3.33
C ASP A 224 -13.48 -16.12 1.86
N GLY A 225 -13.06 -17.11 1.06
CA GLY A 225 -13.26 -17.19 -0.37
C GLY A 225 -12.01 -16.84 -1.18
N THR A 226 -11.07 -16.09 -0.61
CA THR A 226 -9.81 -15.71 -1.27
C THR A 226 -8.59 -16.04 -0.41
N ASN A 227 -8.64 -15.70 0.88
CA ASN A 227 -7.55 -15.81 1.83
C ASN A 227 -7.75 -16.99 2.78
N LEU A 228 -6.65 -17.64 3.13
CA LEU A 228 -6.62 -18.63 4.19
C LEU A 228 -6.87 -17.96 5.54
N ILE A 229 -7.80 -18.51 6.31
CA ILE A 229 -7.97 -18.20 7.74
C ILE A 229 -7.41 -19.40 8.52
N PHE A 230 -6.26 -19.21 9.15
CA PHE A 230 -5.51 -20.29 9.77
C PHE A 230 -5.59 -20.22 11.30
N PRO A 231 -5.77 -21.36 12.02
CA PRO A 231 -5.79 -21.32 13.47
C PRO A 231 -4.43 -20.93 14.02
N LEU A 232 -4.39 -19.96 14.94
CA LEU A 232 -3.14 -19.47 15.51
C LEU A 232 -2.33 -20.63 16.12
N ALA A 233 -2.99 -21.50 16.89
CA ALA A 233 -2.36 -22.68 17.50
C ALA A 233 -1.71 -23.65 16.48
N GLY A 234 -2.21 -23.67 15.23
CA GLY A 234 -1.66 -24.48 14.15
C GLY A 234 -0.26 -24.03 13.72
N LEU A 235 0.11 -22.76 13.90
CA LEU A 235 1.44 -22.25 13.51
C LEU A 235 2.58 -22.85 14.35
N ARG A 236 2.28 -23.48 15.49
CA ARG A 236 3.27 -24.25 16.25
C ARG A 236 3.80 -25.45 15.47
N SER A 237 2.99 -26.03 14.57
CA SER A 237 3.43 -27.12 13.68
C SER A 237 4.51 -26.67 12.68
N LEU A 238 4.54 -25.38 12.36
CA LEU A 238 5.60 -24.73 11.59
C LEU A 238 6.77 -24.27 12.47
N GLY A 239 6.77 -24.60 13.77
CA GLY A 239 7.79 -24.21 14.74
C GLY A 239 7.73 -22.74 15.14
N CYS A 240 6.57 -22.08 15.04
CA CYS A 240 6.39 -20.70 15.50
C CYS A 240 6.02 -20.65 16.99
N THR A 241 6.46 -19.60 17.68
CA THR A 241 6.12 -19.27 19.07
C THR A 241 5.26 -18.01 19.14
N PHE A 242 4.52 -17.86 20.23
CA PHE A 242 3.58 -16.76 20.42
C PHE A 242 3.88 -16.02 21.71
N THR A 243 3.96 -14.70 21.63
CA THR A 243 4.09 -13.82 22.79
C THR A 243 2.87 -12.90 22.85
N PRO A 244 1.99 -13.04 23.85
CA PRO A 244 0.85 -12.15 24.02
C PRO A 244 1.31 -10.71 24.32
N ALA A 245 0.66 -9.73 23.71
CA ALA A 245 0.89 -8.30 23.91
C ALA A 245 -0.45 -7.56 23.95
N GLY A 246 -1.19 -7.74 25.05
CA GLY A 246 -2.54 -7.21 25.21
C GLY A 246 -3.52 -7.86 24.24
N SER A 247 -4.17 -7.07 23.38
CA SER A 247 -5.07 -7.56 22.33
C SER A 247 -4.35 -8.08 21.08
N ASN A 248 -3.01 -7.93 21.03
CA ASN A 248 -2.18 -8.38 19.92
C ASN A 248 -1.34 -9.59 20.37
N VAL A 249 -0.85 -10.34 19.39
CA VAL A 249 0.07 -11.46 19.59
C VAL A 249 1.25 -11.28 18.64
N THR A 250 2.45 -11.32 19.19
CA THR A 250 3.65 -11.44 18.37
C THR A 250 3.88 -12.91 18.03
N VAL A 251 3.88 -13.22 16.74
CA VAL A 251 4.23 -14.54 16.22
C VAL A 251 5.68 -14.50 15.77
N ALA A 252 6.53 -15.33 16.38
CA ALA A 252 7.91 -15.49 15.99
C ALA A 252 8.12 -16.87 15.34
N CYS A 253 8.68 -16.90 14.15
CA CYS A 253 8.94 -18.12 13.39
C CYS A 253 10.44 -18.14 13.04
N GLY A 254 11.27 -18.62 13.97
CA GLY A 254 12.73 -18.52 13.86
C GLY A 254 13.22 -17.11 14.13
N GLN A 255 14.00 -16.53 13.21
CA GLN A 255 14.55 -15.17 13.34
C GLN A 255 13.58 -14.06 12.90
N ALA A 256 12.44 -14.43 12.30
CA ALA A 256 11.43 -13.51 11.84
C ALA A 256 10.28 -13.42 12.86
N SER A 257 9.77 -12.21 13.09
CA SER A 257 8.63 -11.97 13.97
C SER A 257 7.66 -10.96 13.39
N VAL A 258 6.37 -11.16 13.60
CA VAL A 258 5.30 -10.25 13.18
C VAL A 258 4.31 -10.03 14.32
N GLY A 259 3.87 -8.79 14.51
CA GLY A 259 2.78 -8.46 15.44
C GLY A 259 1.45 -8.59 14.73
N LEU A 260 0.56 -9.43 15.25
CA LEU A 260 -0.74 -9.73 14.67
C LEU A 260 -1.87 -9.39 15.65
N ARG A 261 -3.05 -9.12 15.11
CA ARG A 261 -4.29 -9.09 15.88
C ARG A 261 -5.14 -10.30 15.48
N PRO A 262 -5.24 -11.35 16.32
CA PRO A 262 -6.01 -12.53 15.97
C PRO A 262 -7.49 -12.22 15.75
N ILE A 263 -8.07 -12.88 14.75
CA ILE A 263 -9.50 -12.89 14.47
C ILE A 263 -10.15 -13.88 15.45
N VAL A 264 -11.11 -13.40 16.23
CA VAL A 264 -11.93 -14.25 17.10
C VAL A 264 -13.36 -14.24 16.56
N PHE A 265 -13.83 -15.42 16.15
CA PHE A 265 -15.19 -15.64 15.66
C PHE A 265 -16.17 -15.89 16.80
#